data_AF-A0A344LII2-F1
#
_entry.id   AF-A0A344LII2-F1
#
_cell.length_a   1.000
_cell.length_b   1.000
_cell.length_c   1.000
_cell.angle_alpha   90.00
_cell.angle_beta   90.00
_cell.angle_gamma   90.00
#
_symmetry.space_group_name_H-M   'P 1'
#
loop_
_entity.id
_entity.type
_entity.pdbx_description
1 polymer ?
#
loop_
_entity_poly.entity_id
_entity_poly.type
_entity_poly.pdbx_seq_one_letter_code
_entity_poly.pdbx_strand_id
1 'polypeptide(L)'
;MTRVGEFRLQRQKNGRGYFGHVKVRVTPSATSSVSWAIPDGDPASLQTRADAEFVEAALAGVRDGLDLVRALGTEVDGHQVEIVQALAYLTDLDESAVHAAGVLAVADAFGAQDRFDLTFDAGWRVTPSSPA
;
A
#
# COMPACT_ATOMS: atom_id res chain seq x y z
N MET A 1 -11.90 11.13 -12.48
CA MET A 1 -10.64 11.89 -12.34
C MET A 1 -9.56 10.94 -11.86
N THR A 2 -8.34 11.03 -12.40
CA THR A 2 -7.21 10.19 -11.94
C THR A 2 -6.67 10.72 -10.62
N ARG A 3 -6.43 9.84 -9.65
CA ARG A 3 -5.78 10.16 -8.37
C ARG A 3 -4.50 9.35 -8.21
N VAL A 4 -3.59 9.85 -7.39
CA VAL A 4 -2.34 9.16 -7.04
C VAL A 4 -2.25 9.18 -5.53
N GLY A 5 -1.83 8.08 -4.94
CA GLY A 5 -1.49 8.01 -3.54
C GLY A 5 -0.17 7.30 -3.32
N GLU A 6 0.53 7.68 -2.27
CA GLU A 6 1.87 7.19 -2.01
C GLU A 6 2.13 7.12 -0.50
N PHE A 7 2.71 6.01 -0.04
CA PHE A 7 3.16 5.93 1.34
C PHE A 7 4.51 5.26 1.45
N ARG A 8 5.39 5.88 2.25
CA ARG A 8 6.72 5.36 2.59
C ARG A 8 6.81 5.13 4.09
N LEU A 9 6.87 3.86 4.47
CA LEU A 9 7.27 3.44 5.80
C LEU A 9 8.78 3.27 5.83
N GLN A 10 9.45 4.05 6.67
CA GLN A 10 10.86 3.83 7.01
C GLN A 10 11.06 4.10 8.50
N ARG A 11 11.10 3.02 9.29
CA ARG A 11 11.17 3.11 10.76
C ARG A 11 12.03 1.99 11.33
N GLN A 12 12.62 2.22 12.49
CA GLN A 12 13.35 1.20 13.24
C GLN A 12 12.55 0.79 14.49
N LYS A 13 12.45 -0.51 14.77
CA LYS A 13 11.81 -1.06 15.98
C LYS A 13 12.63 -2.25 16.50
N ASN A 14 12.88 -2.28 17.81
CA ASN A 14 13.64 -3.35 18.48
C ASN A 14 15.00 -3.64 17.82
N GLY A 15 15.70 -2.59 17.38
CA GLY A 15 16.99 -2.72 16.70
C GLY A 15 16.93 -3.10 15.21
N ARG A 16 15.78 -3.47 14.66
CA ARG A 16 15.58 -3.85 13.25
C ARG A 16 14.96 -2.71 12.44
N GLY A 17 15.47 -2.48 11.23
CA GLY A 17 14.88 -1.57 10.24
C GLY A 17 13.68 -2.20 9.54
N TYR A 18 12.69 -1.38 9.22
CA TYR A 18 11.49 -1.75 8.48
C TYR A 18 11.26 -0.73 7.38
N PHE A 19 11.18 -1.24 6.15
CA PHE A 19 10.97 -0.45 4.96
C PHE A 19 9.82 -1.02 4.14
N GLY A 20 8.92 -0.14 3.72
CA GLY A 20 7.90 -0.42 2.73
C GLY A 20 7.56 0.87 2.00
N HIS A 21 7.46 0.81 0.68
CA HIS A 21 7.04 1.95 -0.12
C HIS A 21 6.15 1.46 -1.23
N VAL A 22 4.98 2.07 -1.35
CA VAL A 22 4.01 1.75 -2.40
C VAL A 22 3.44 3.05 -2.94
N LYS A 23 3.35 3.15 -4.25
CA LYS A 23 2.65 4.21 -4.98
C LYS A 23 1.57 3.60 -5.84
N VAL A 24 0.37 4.14 -5.73
CA VAL A 24 -0.80 3.70 -6.50
C VAL A 24 -1.30 4.80 -7.42
N ARG A 25 -1.86 4.39 -8.55
CA ARG A 25 -2.65 5.23 -9.45
C ARG A 25 -4.08 4.71 -9.44
N VAL A 26 -5.03 5.60 -9.20
CA VAL A 26 -6.46 5.30 -9.20
C VAL A 26 -7.11 5.96 -10.40
N THR A 27 -7.76 5.19 -11.25
CA THR A 27 -8.46 5.66 -12.45
C THR A 27 -9.91 5.17 -12.48
N PRO A 28 -10.87 5.97 -12.96
CA PRO A 28 -12.23 5.48 -13.18
C PRO A 28 -12.23 4.26 -14.11
N SER A 29 -13.04 3.26 -13.77
CA SER A 29 -13.18 2.02 -14.53
C SER A 29 -14.61 1.48 -14.40
N ALA A 30 -15.10 0.78 -15.43
CA ALA A 30 -16.36 0.06 -15.35
C ALA A 30 -16.31 -1.11 -14.35
N THR A 31 -15.11 -1.60 -14.02
CA THR A 31 -14.90 -2.72 -13.10
C THR A 31 -13.78 -2.38 -12.12
N SER A 32 -14.08 -2.51 -10.83
CA SER A 32 -13.09 -2.32 -9.77
C SER A 32 -12.03 -3.43 -9.83
N SER A 33 -10.77 -3.06 -9.83
CA SER A 33 -9.66 -4.01 -9.88
C SER A 33 -8.40 -3.45 -9.23
N VAL A 34 -7.54 -4.36 -8.75
CA VAL A 34 -6.20 -4.04 -8.25
C VAL A 34 -5.20 -4.80 -9.11
N SER A 35 -4.24 -4.11 -9.72
CA SER A 35 -3.26 -4.71 -10.61
C SER A 35 -1.84 -4.19 -10.36
N TRP A 36 -0.87 -5.03 -10.70
CA TRP A 36 0.53 -4.65 -10.77
C TRP A 36 0.81 -4.00 -12.13
N ALA A 37 1.29 -2.76 -12.16
CA ALA A 37 1.57 -2.03 -13.39
C ALA A 37 3.04 -1.58 -13.50
N ILE A 38 3.91 -2.12 -12.64
CA ILE A 38 5.35 -1.89 -12.72
C ILE A 38 5.92 -2.83 -13.79
N PRO A 39 6.64 -2.32 -14.80
CA PRO A 39 7.28 -3.15 -15.81
C PRO A 39 8.31 -4.10 -15.20
N ASP A 40 8.35 -5.34 -15.69
CA ASP A 40 9.44 -6.26 -15.38
C ASP A 40 10.79 -5.64 -15.79
N GLY A 41 11.76 -5.68 -14.89
CA GLY A 41 13.10 -5.12 -15.10
C GLY A 41 13.29 -3.68 -14.65
N ASP A 42 12.29 -3.02 -14.04
CA ASP A 42 12.50 -1.76 -13.32
C ASP A 42 13.43 -1.99 -12.10
N PRO A 43 14.69 -1.54 -12.12
CA PRO A 43 15.66 -1.86 -11.07
C PRO A 43 15.36 -1.16 -9.73
N ALA A 44 14.49 -0.14 -9.72
CA ALA A 44 14.12 0.56 -8.50
C ALA A 44 13.02 -0.15 -7.72
N SER A 45 12.27 -1.06 -8.36
CA SER A 45 11.05 -1.62 -7.82
C SER A 45 11.15 -3.13 -7.57
N LEU A 46 10.27 -3.64 -6.71
CA LEU A 46 10.06 -5.07 -6.49
C LEU A 46 9.70 -5.76 -7.81
N GLN A 47 10.16 -6.99 -7.98
CA GLN A 47 9.94 -7.80 -9.18
C GLN A 47 9.00 -8.97 -8.87
N THR A 48 8.01 -9.19 -9.74
CA THR A 48 6.97 -10.24 -9.57
C THR A 48 7.55 -11.64 -9.35
N ARG A 49 8.70 -11.94 -9.98
CA ARG A 49 9.36 -13.24 -9.86
C ARG A 49 10.36 -13.35 -8.71
N ALA A 50 11.16 -12.30 -8.47
CA ALA A 50 12.24 -12.34 -7.49
C ALA A 50 11.75 -12.00 -6.07
N ASP A 51 10.74 -11.14 -5.98
CA ASP A 51 10.25 -10.54 -4.73
C ASP A 51 8.76 -10.88 -4.52
N ALA A 52 8.35 -12.08 -4.94
CA ALA A 52 6.94 -12.49 -4.99
C ALA A 52 6.20 -12.28 -3.67
N GLU A 53 6.83 -12.56 -2.52
CA GLU A 53 6.23 -12.34 -1.19
C GLU A 53 5.90 -10.87 -0.92
N PHE A 54 6.78 -9.94 -1.30
CA PHE A 54 6.57 -8.51 -1.12
C PHE A 54 5.59 -7.94 -2.14
N VAL A 55 5.58 -8.48 -3.36
CA VAL A 55 4.59 -8.13 -4.39
C VAL A 55 3.19 -8.52 -3.94
N GLU A 56 3.02 -9.75 -3.43
CA GLU A 56 1.75 -10.19 -2.87
C GLU A 56 1.36 -9.37 -1.63
N ALA A 57 2.31 -9.04 -0.75
CA ALA A 57 2.06 -8.16 0.39
C ALA A 57 1.57 -6.77 -0.04
N ALA A 58 2.16 -6.18 -1.09
CA ALA A 58 1.74 -4.89 -1.63
C ALA A 58 0.33 -4.97 -2.23
N LEU A 59 0.04 -6.01 -3.03
CA LEU A 59 -1.28 -6.24 -3.63
C LEU A 59 -2.35 -6.47 -2.56
N ALA A 60 -2.06 -7.28 -1.54
CA ALA A 60 -2.93 -7.50 -0.40
C ALA A 60 -3.18 -6.20 0.37
N GLY A 61 -2.13 -5.41 0.65
CA GLY A 61 -2.24 -4.12 1.32
C GLY A 61 -3.14 -3.14 0.56
N VAL A 62 -3.01 -3.06 -0.76
CA VAL A 62 -3.88 -2.21 -1.58
C VAL A 62 -5.34 -2.68 -1.56
N ARG A 63 -5.59 -3.99 -1.61
CA ARG A 63 -6.96 -4.54 -1.51
C ARG A 63 -7.57 -4.24 -0.14
N ASP A 64 -6.84 -4.51 0.93
CA ASP A 64 -7.29 -4.24 2.30
C ASP A 64 -7.52 -2.74 2.52
N GLY A 65 -6.66 -1.89 1.94
CA GLY A 65 -6.84 -0.44 1.95
C GLY A 65 -8.12 0.04 1.30
N LEU A 66 -8.51 -0.55 0.17
CA LEU A 66 -9.80 -0.26 -0.47
C LEU A 66 -10.97 -0.65 0.42
N ASP A 67 -10.90 -1.83 1.05
CA ASP A 67 -11.96 -2.31 1.95
C ASP A 67 -12.08 -1.43 3.21
N LEU A 68 -10.95 -1.02 3.79
CA LEU A 68 -10.90 -0.11 4.93
C LEU A 68 -11.45 1.28 4.59
N VAL A 69 -11.03 1.86 3.47
CA VAL A 69 -11.52 3.17 3.01
C VAL A 69 -13.02 3.10 2.69
N ARG A 70 -13.51 2.00 2.11
CA ARG A 70 -14.95 1.75 1.91
C ARG A 70 -15.70 1.73 3.24
N ALA A 71 -15.16 1.03 4.25
CA ALA A 71 -15.77 0.94 5.58
C ALA A 71 -15.86 2.31 6.30
N LEU A 72 -15.02 3.28 5.92
CA LEU A 72 -15.07 4.67 6.39
C LEU A 72 -16.11 5.54 5.67
N GLY A 73 -16.86 4.98 4.72
CA GLY A 73 -17.93 5.65 3.96
C GLY A 73 -17.47 6.30 2.65
N THR A 74 -16.23 6.06 2.22
CA THR A 74 -15.71 6.60 0.97
C THR A 74 -16.12 5.73 -0.22
N GLU A 75 -16.61 6.36 -1.29
CA GLU A 75 -16.92 5.66 -2.54
C GLU A 75 -15.64 5.23 -3.26
N VAL A 76 -15.38 3.92 -3.27
CA VAL A 76 -14.22 3.29 -3.94
C VAL A 76 -14.60 2.48 -5.18
N ASP A 77 -15.88 2.17 -5.35
CA ASP A 77 -16.34 1.39 -6.48
C ASP A 77 -16.23 2.19 -7.80
N GLY A 78 -16.13 1.48 -8.93
CA GLY A 78 -15.93 2.12 -10.23
C GLY A 78 -14.52 2.66 -10.46
N HIS A 79 -13.53 2.12 -9.74
CA HIS A 79 -12.12 2.52 -9.87
C HIS A 79 -11.19 1.31 -10.05
N GLN A 80 -10.27 1.42 -11.00
CA GLN A 80 -9.09 0.55 -11.08
C GLN A 80 -7.96 1.20 -10.27
N VAL A 81 -7.24 0.37 -9.52
CA VAL A 81 -6.05 0.77 -8.75
C VAL A 81 -4.84 0.00 -9.25
N GLU A 82 -3.88 0.72 -9.80
CA GLU A 82 -2.62 0.18 -10.27
C GLU A 82 -1.51 0.47 -9.26
N ILE A 83 -0.74 -0.54 -8.86
CA ILE A 83 0.55 -0.31 -8.20
C ILE A 83 1.55 0.08 -9.29
N VAL A 84 2.05 1.31 -9.21
CA VAL A 84 2.91 1.91 -10.23
C VAL A 84 4.34 2.13 -9.76
N GLN A 85 4.59 1.95 -8.46
CA GLN A 85 5.92 1.91 -7.87
C GLN A 85 5.87 1.15 -6.54
N ALA A 86 6.88 0.33 -6.27
CA ALA A 86 7.06 -0.32 -4.99
C ALA A 86 8.56 -0.56 -4.78
N LEU A 87 9.23 0.26 -3.97
CA LEU A 87 10.70 0.28 -3.95
C LEU A 87 11.30 -0.98 -3.33
N ALA A 88 12.34 -1.50 -3.97
CA ALA A 88 13.15 -2.60 -3.47
C ALA A 88 14.39 -2.07 -2.72
N TYR A 89 14.35 -2.03 -1.38
CA TYR A 89 15.55 -1.79 -0.55
C TYR A 89 15.82 -3.03 0.31
N LEU A 90 16.71 -3.89 -0.20
CA LEU A 90 16.86 -5.30 0.21
C LEU A 90 17.28 -5.53 1.67
N THR A 91 17.87 -4.56 2.38
CA THR A 91 18.37 -4.79 3.74
C THR A 91 17.31 -4.64 4.82
N ASP A 92 16.27 -3.84 4.56
CA ASP A 92 15.25 -3.49 5.57
C ASP A 92 13.82 -3.77 5.10
N LEU A 93 13.65 -4.45 3.96
CA LEU A 93 12.36 -4.87 3.43
C LEU A 93 11.65 -5.81 4.41
N ASP A 94 10.36 -5.55 4.61
CA ASP A 94 9.51 -6.34 5.50
C ASP A 94 8.09 -6.42 4.94
N GLU A 95 7.52 -7.62 4.86
CA GLU A 95 6.20 -7.86 4.28
C GLU A 95 5.12 -7.02 4.94
N SER A 96 5.13 -6.92 6.27
CA SER A 96 4.14 -6.13 7.01
C SER A 96 4.28 -4.63 6.74
N ALA A 97 5.51 -4.15 6.56
CA ALA A 97 5.76 -2.76 6.18
C ALA A 97 5.29 -2.45 4.75
N VAL A 98 5.51 -3.38 3.80
CA VAL A 98 5.05 -3.24 2.41
C VAL A 98 3.53 -3.31 2.33
N HIS A 99 2.90 -4.24 3.06
CA HIS A 99 1.45 -4.32 3.19
C HIS A 99 0.87 -3.01 3.77
N ALA A 100 1.39 -2.53 4.90
CA ALA A 100 0.94 -1.28 5.51
C ALA A 100 1.13 -0.07 4.57
N ALA A 101 2.21 -0.05 3.79
CA ALA A 101 2.41 0.98 2.77
C ALA A 101 1.37 0.89 1.65
N GLY A 102 0.98 -0.31 1.21
CA GLY A 102 -0.12 -0.50 0.26
C GLY A 102 -1.46 0.04 0.79
N VAL A 103 -1.80 -0.25 2.05
CA VAL A 103 -3.02 0.25 2.69
C VAL A 103 -3.03 1.78 2.72
N LEU A 104 -1.95 2.39 3.23
CA LEU A 104 -1.88 3.83 3.41
C LEU A 104 -1.72 4.59 2.10
N ALA A 105 -1.13 4.01 1.05
CA ALA A 105 -1.10 4.60 -0.28
C ALA A 105 -2.51 4.70 -0.88
N VAL A 106 -3.38 3.71 -0.64
CA VAL A 106 -4.80 3.82 -1.01
C VAL A 106 -5.49 4.89 -0.18
N ALA A 107 -5.29 4.90 1.14
CA ALA A 107 -5.87 5.92 2.00
C ALA A 107 -5.46 7.34 1.57
N ASP A 108 -4.21 7.56 1.19
CA ASP A 108 -3.71 8.82 0.64
C ASP A 108 -4.42 9.19 -0.68
N ALA A 109 -4.53 8.25 -1.63
CA ALA A 109 -5.20 8.48 -2.92
C ALA A 109 -6.67 8.91 -2.77
N PHE A 110 -7.33 8.50 -1.68
CA PHE A 110 -8.71 8.82 -1.37
C PHE A 110 -8.85 9.93 -0.30
N GLY A 111 -7.74 10.53 0.16
CA GLY A 111 -7.76 11.62 1.15
C GLY A 111 -8.26 11.18 2.54
N ALA A 112 -8.01 9.94 2.93
CA ALA A 112 -8.45 9.33 4.18
C ALA A 112 -7.29 8.91 5.10
N GLN A 113 -6.04 9.23 4.76
CA GLN A 113 -4.86 8.77 5.50
C GLN A 113 -4.87 9.20 6.99
N ASP A 114 -5.41 10.37 7.29
CA ASP A 114 -5.56 10.92 8.65
C ASP A 114 -6.57 10.17 9.53
N ARG A 115 -7.34 9.25 8.94
CA ARG A 115 -8.33 8.41 9.62
C ARG A 115 -7.78 7.02 9.97
N PHE A 116 -6.48 6.82 9.86
CA PHE A 116 -5.81 5.55 10.15
C PHE A 116 -4.62 5.71 11.10
N ASP A 117 -4.49 4.74 12.00
CA ASP A 117 -3.35 4.59 12.89
C ASP A 117 -2.41 3.50 12.36
N LEU A 118 -1.11 3.81 12.36
CA LEU A 118 -0.04 2.86 12.02
C LEU A 118 0.66 2.40 13.31
N THR A 119 0.44 1.15 13.69
CA THR A 119 0.99 0.55 14.91
C THR A 119 1.94 -0.60 14.60
N PHE A 120 2.77 -0.97 15.57
CA PHE A 120 3.70 -2.10 15.47
C PHE A 120 3.42 -3.09 16.59
N ASP A 121 2.97 -4.29 16.21
CA ASP A 121 2.75 -5.44 17.10
C ASP A 121 3.11 -6.74 16.35
N ALA A 122 4.33 -7.22 16.57
CA ALA A 122 4.95 -8.30 15.80
C ALA A 122 4.93 -8.09 14.27
N GLY A 123 4.79 -6.83 13.82
CA GLY A 123 4.60 -6.42 12.43
C GLY A 123 3.84 -5.09 12.37
N TRP A 124 3.92 -4.40 11.23
CA TRP A 124 3.18 -3.17 11.00
C TRP A 124 1.72 -3.48 10.69
N ARG A 125 0.82 -2.72 11.32
CA ARG A 125 -0.63 -2.85 11.14
C ARG A 125 -1.25 -1.48 10.98
N VAL A 126 -2.23 -1.42 10.09
CA VAL A 126 -3.04 -0.23 9.86
C VAL A 126 -4.45 -0.50 10.37
N THR A 127 -4.96 0.37 11.23
CA THR A 127 -6.32 0.27 11.78
C THR A 127 -7.03 1.61 11.65
N PRO A 128 -8.35 1.67 11.45
CA PRO A 128 -9.09 2.91 11.55
C PRO A 128 -8.83 3.60 12.88
N SER A 129 -8.58 4.91 12.86
CA SER A 129 -8.42 5.70 14.08
C SER A 129 -9.75 5.73 14.85
N SER A 130 -9.67 5.59 16.17
CA SER A 130 -10.86 5.76 17.01
C SER A 130 -11.33 7.22 16.94
N PRO A 131 -12.65 7.49 16.83
CA PRO A 131 -13.14 8.85 16.99
C PRO A 131 -12.74 9.36 18.38
N ALA A 132 -12.14 10.54 18.42
CA ALA A 132 -11.88 11.27 19.67
C ALA A 132 -13.18 11.63 20.39
#